data_AF-A0AAU8MSD1-F1
#
_entry.id   AF-A0AAU8MSD1-F1
#
_cell.length_a   1.000
_cell.length_b   1.000
_cell.length_c   1.000
_cell.angle_alpha   90.00
_cell.angle_beta   90.00
_cell.angle_gamma   90.00
#
_symmetry.space_group_name_H-M   'P 1'
#
loop_
_entity.id
_entity.type
_entity.pdbx_description
1 polymer ?
#
loop_
_entity_poly.entity_id
_entity_poly.type
_entity_poly.pdbx_seq_one_letter_code
_entity_poly.pdbx_strand_id
1 'polypeptide(L)'
;MRTEIALWAAGALALAAGCSRLGADAGAGCQTPPRIEAGHAGGWCGLPHELREFVIAHEHNLDFSGGEPSDTQAMEALSREAEQRRRDERARWDALRAEYRSDPSVVAWMTRYGRSQEWP
;
A
#
# COMPACT_ATOMS: atom_id res chain seq x y z
N MET A 1 -19.56 42.43 -54.52
CA MET A 1 -18.47 43.06 -53.73
C MET A 1 -17.83 41.98 -52.87
N ARG A 2 -16.49 41.86 -52.94
CA ARG A 2 -15.68 40.89 -52.18
C ARG A 2 -15.48 41.40 -50.76
N THR A 3 -15.56 40.50 -49.79
CA THR A 3 -14.65 40.43 -48.63
C THR A 3 -14.67 38.99 -48.11
N GLU A 4 -13.54 38.30 -48.29
CA GLU A 4 -13.19 37.06 -47.61
C GLU A 4 -12.43 37.42 -46.33
N ILE A 5 -12.68 36.75 -45.19
CA ILE A 5 -11.65 36.40 -44.22
C ILE A 5 -12.01 35.01 -43.64
N ALA A 6 -11.09 34.07 -43.82
CA ALA A 6 -11.08 32.73 -43.27
C ALA A 6 -10.75 32.73 -41.76
N LEU A 7 -11.09 31.64 -41.06
CA LEU A 7 -10.16 30.79 -40.30
C LEU A 7 -10.93 29.98 -39.22
N TRP A 8 -10.74 28.64 -39.28
CA TRP A 8 -10.50 27.67 -38.18
C TRP A 8 -11.27 27.82 -36.85
N ALA A 9 -11.76 26.78 -36.17
CA ALA A 9 -11.16 25.47 -35.94
C ALA A 9 -12.21 24.52 -35.36
N ALA A 10 -11.97 23.22 -35.57
CA ALA A 10 -12.61 22.12 -34.86
C ALA A 10 -12.50 22.28 -33.33
N GLY A 11 -13.55 21.87 -32.63
CA GLY A 11 -13.57 21.76 -31.17
C GLY A 11 -14.46 20.60 -30.75
N ALA A 12 -14.02 19.38 -31.08
CA ALA A 12 -14.58 18.15 -30.54
C ALA A 12 -13.92 17.82 -29.19
N LEU A 13 -14.70 17.23 -28.29
CA LEU A 13 -14.31 16.56 -27.04
C LEU A 13 -13.70 17.41 -25.91
N ALA A 14 -14.47 17.56 -24.83
CA ALA A 14 -13.98 17.45 -23.46
C ALA A 14 -14.94 16.49 -22.72
N LEU A 15 -14.78 15.16 -22.87
CA LEU A 15 -13.95 14.28 -22.04
C LEU A 15 -14.13 14.51 -20.53
N ALA A 16 -14.64 13.45 -19.91
CA ALA A 16 -14.79 13.28 -18.48
C ALA A 16 -13.50 13.61 -17.72
N ALA A 17 -13.63 14.40 -16.66
CA ALA A 17 -12.66 14.47 -15.58
C ALA A 17 -13.40 14.16 -14.26
N GLY A 18 -13.97 12.96 -14.19
CA GLY A 18 -14.13 12.27 -12.91
C GLY A 18 -12.76 11.74 -12.48
N CYS A 19 -12.50 11.81 -11.18
CA CYS A 19 -11.34 11.20 -10.50
C CYS A 19 -9.96 11.77 -10.86
N SER A 20 -9.60 12.87 -10.20
CA SER A 20 -8.21 13.12 -9.84
C SER A 20 -8.11 13.24 -8.32
N ARG A 21 -8.22 12.11 -7.63
CA ARG A 21 -7.39 11.93 -6.43
C ARG A 21 -5.99 11.72 -6.96
N LEU A 22 -5.32 12.84 -7.25
CA LEU A 22 -3.90 12.88 -7.51
C LEU A 22 -3.23 12.25 -6.30
N GLY A 23 -2.73 11.02 -6.49
CA GLY A 23 -1.62 10.52 -5.69
C GLY A 23 -0.47 11.50 -5.89
N ALA A 24 -0.27 12.35 -4.90
CA ALA A 24 0.81 13.32 -4.88
C ALA A 24 1.39 13.35 -3.48
N ASP A 25 2.13 12.29 -3.17
CA ASP A 25 3.32 12.35 -2.33
C ASP A 25 4.24 11.17 -2.70
N ALA A 26 4.61 11.09 -3.98
CA ALA A 26 5.87 10.46 -4.36
C ALA A 26 6.99 11.42 -3.95
N GLY A 27 7.19 11.55 -2.63
CA GLY A 27 8.07 12.54 -2.03
C GLY A 27 9.51 12.33 -2.47
N ALA A 28 10.13 13.41 -2.96
CA ALA A 28 11.58 13.50 -3.03
C ALA A 28 12.14 13.21 -1.63
N GLY A 29 12.79 12.06 -1.46
CA GLY A 29 13.24 11.56 -0.16
C GLY A 29 12.60 10.25 0.29
N CYS A 30 11.66 9.68 -0.46
CA CYS A 30 11.21 8.32 -0.19
C CYS A 30 12.36 7.33 -0.38
N GLN A 31 12.74 6.68 0.71
CA GLN A 31 13.69 5.57 0.73
C GLN A 31 12.94 4.29 1.08
N THR A 32 13.28 3.20 0.39
CA THR A 32 12.84 1.87 0.78
C THR A 32 13.56 1.47 2.06
N PRO A 33 12.83 1.14 3.15
CA PRO A 33 13.47 0.68 4.37
C PRO A 33 14.30 -0.59 4.12
N PRO A 34 15.46 -0.75 4.78
CA PRO A 34 16.37 -1.87 4.54
C PRO A 34 15.76 -3.25 4.89
N ARG A 35 14.72 -3.28 5.73
CA ARG A 35 13.97 -4.49 6.08
C ARG A 35 13.03 -4.97 4.96
N ILE A 36 12.69 -4.12 4.01
CA ILE A 36 11.91 -4.53 2.85
C ILE A 36 12.84 -5.27 1.90
N GLU A 37 12.59 -6.56 1.71
CA GLU A 37 13.40 -7.38 0.80
C GLU A 37 13.48 -6.75 -0.60
N ALA A 38 14.61 -6.94 -1.28
CA ALA A 38 14.88 -6.34 -2.58
C ALA A 38 13.79 -6.67 -3.64
N GLY A 39 13.15 -7.85 -3.55
CA GLY A 39 12.03 -8.25 -4.41
C GLY A 39 10.76 -7.39 -4.26
N HIS A 40 10.65 -6.63 -3.16
CA HIS A 40 9.53 -5.76 -2.85
C HIS A 40 9.87 -4.26 -2.98
N ALA A 41 11.15 -3.91 -3.17
CA ALA A 41 11.59 -2.52 -3.30
C ALA A 41 11.00 -1.79 -4.52
N GLY A 42 10.82 -2.51 -5.64
CA GLY A 42 10.23 -1.95 -6.86
C GLY A 42 8.79 -1.49 -6.63
N GLY A 43 8.50 -0.21 -6.88
CA GLY A 43 7.18 0.40 -6.70
C GLY A 43 6.88 0.88 -5.28
N TRP A 44 7.78 0.64 -4.31
CA TRP A 44 7.59 1.03 -2.91
C TRP A 44 7.23 2.51 -2.73
N CYS A 45 7.98 3.41 -3.36
CA CYS A 45 7.75 4.85 -3.22
C CYS A 45 6.52 5.38 -3.94
N GLY A 46 5.88 4.56 -4.77
CA GLY A 46 4.58 4.85 -5.37
C GLY A 46 3.41 4.39 -4.51
N LEU A 47 3.65 3.68 -3.40
CA LEU A 47 2.58 3.15 -2.56
C LEU A 47 1.93 4.25 -1.71
N PRO A 48 0.61 4.15 -1.48
CA PRO A 48 -0.08 4.97 -0.50
C PRO A 48 0.59 4.90 0.88
N HIS A 49 0.57 6.01 1.60
CA HIS A 49 1.25 6.13 2.89
C HIS A 49 0.79 5.07 3.89
N GLU A 50 -0.51 4.82 3.98
CA GLU A 50 -1.11 3.88 4.92
C GLU A 50 -0.68 2.44 4.64
N LEU A 51 -0.47 2.08 3.38
CA LEU A 51 0.06 0.78 3.00
C LEU A 51 1.54 0.68 3.36
N ARG A 52 2.33 1.74 3.16
CA ARG A 52 3.73 1.76 3.59
C ARG A 52 3.86 1.62 5.10
N GLU A 53 3.08 2.37 5.88
CA GLU A 53 3.08 2.28 7.35
C GLU A 53 2.70 0.89 7.84
N PHE A 54 1.67 0.29 7.25
CA PHE A 54 1.25 -1.05 7.60
C PHE A 54 2.37 -2.08 7.35
N VAL A 55 2.99 -2.06 6.17
CA VAL A 55 4.10 -2.96 5.83
C VAL A 55 5.29 -2.73 6.77
N ILE A 56 5.62 -1.47 7.05
CA ILE A 56 6.67 -1.10 8.00
C ILE A 56 6.45 -1.73 9.37
N ALA A 57 5.22 -1.65 9.89
CA ALA A 57 4.85 -2.22 11.18
C ALA A 57 4.87 -3.75 11.18
N HIS A 58 4.35 -4.37 10.11
CA HIS A 58 4.39 -5.83 9.94
C HIS A 58 5.81 -6.38 9.97
N GLU A 59 6.72 -5.81 9.16
CA GLU A 59 8.13 -6.24 9.13
C GLU A 59 8.81 -6.06 10.50
N HIS A 60 8.48 -4.97 11.23
CA HIS A 60 9.00 -4.78 12.58
C HIS A 60 8.52 -5.87 13.55
N ASN A 61 7.28 -6.34 13.41
CA ASN A 61 6.71 -7.39 14.25
C ASN A 61 7.32 -8.77 13.96
N LEU A 62 7.81 -9.02 12.74
CA LEU A 62 8.51 -10.26 12.38
C LEU A 62 9.87 -10.38 13.07
N ASP A 63 10.57 -9.27 13.26
CA ASP A 63 11.91 -9.23 13.88
C ASP A 63 11.87 -9.37 15.41
N PHE A 64 10.69 -9.24 16.05
CA PHE A 64 10.61 -9.23 17.51
C PHE A 64 10.66 -10.65 18.09
N SER A 65 11.79 -10.99 18.73
CA SER A 65 12.00 -12.30 19.36
C SER A 65 11.47 -12.40 20.81
N GLY A 66 11.15 -11.27 21.45
CA GLY A 66 10.71 -11.22 22.85
C GLY A 66 11.73 -11.76 23.87
N GLY A 67 11.47 -11.50 25.15
CA GLY A 67 12.14 -12.20 26.25
C GLY A 67 11.39 -13.50 26.57
N GLU A 68 12.09 -14.49 27.12
CA GLU A 68 11.43 -15.74 27.52
C GLU A 68 10.42 -15.47 28.67
N PRO A 69 9.17 -15.97 28.57
CA PRO A 69 8.15 -15.68 29.57
C PRO A 69 8.50 -16.30 30.93
N SER A 70 8.14 -15.62 32.03
CA SER A 70 8.50 -16.05 33.40
C SER A 70 7.81 -17.32 33.86
N ASP A 71 6.61 -17.60 33.32
CA ASP A 71 5.75 -18.71 33.72
C ASP A 71 4.67 -19.00 32.65
N THR A 72 3.87 -20.04 32.89
CA THR A 72 2.78 -20.47 32.00
C THR A 72 1.70 -19.40 31.79
N GLN A 73 1.35 -18.64 32.83
CA GLN A 73 0.32 -17.60 32.70
C GLN A 73 0.82 -16.48 31.78
N ALA A 74 2.09 -16.10 31.90
CA ALA A 74 2.75 -15.14 31.02
C ALA A 74 2.82 -15.68 29.57
N MET A 75 3.18 -16.95 29.37
CA MET A 75 3.16 -17.58 28.04
C MET A 75 1.77 -17.51 27.38
N GLU A 76 0.72 -17.88 28.12
CA GLU A 76 -0.65 -17.87 27.60
C GLU A 76 -1.15 -16.47 27.26
N ALA A 77 -0.81 -15.48 28.10
CA ALA A 77 -1.16 -14.09 27.85
C ALA A 77 -0.52 -13.58 26.55
N LEU A 78 0.78 -13.84 26.36
CA LEU A 78 1.50 -13.49 25.15
C LEU A 78 0.96 -14.21 23.91
N SER A 79 0.58 -15.49 24.05
CA SER A 79 -0.04 -16.24 22.95
C SER A 79 -1.36 -15.60 22.49
N ARG A 80 -2.25 -15.27 23.45
CA ARG A 80 -3.53 -14.60 23.14
C ARG A 80 -3.32 -13.23 22.50
N GLU A 81 -2.35 -12.46 22.98
CA GLU A 81 -2.00 -11.16 22.41
C GLU A 81 -1.48 -11.31 20.97
N ALA A 82 -0.57 -12.26 20.75
CA ALA A 82 -0.03 -12.53 19.41
C ALA A 82 -1.12 -13.01 18.44
N GLU A 83 -2.05 -13.85 18.89
CA GLU A 83 -3.20 -14.25 18.10
C GLU A 83 -4.11 -13.09 17.74
N GLN A 84 -4.40 -12.21 18.72
CA GLN A 84 -5.22 -11.01 18.49
C GLN A 84 -4.56 -10.08 17.48
N ARG A 85 -3.26 -9.79 17.66
CA ARG A 85 -2.50 -8.98 16.72
C ARG A 85 -2.54 -9.55 15.30
N ARG A 86 -2.32 -10.87 15.13
CA ARG A 86 -2.41 -11.51 13.81
C ARG A 86 -3.81 -11.41 13.19
N ARG A 87 -4.88 -11.43 13.99
CA ARG A 87 -6.25 -11.21 13.49
C ARG A 87 -6.44 -9.78 13.00
N ASP A 88 -5.97 -8.81 13.78
CA ASP A 88 -6.10 -7.39 13.46
C ASP A 88 -5.27 -7.01 12.23
N GLU A 89 -4.05 -7.55 12.11
CA GLU A 89 -3.19 -7.38 10.93
C GLU A 89 -3.85 -7.93 9.66
N ARG A 90 -4.42 -9.14 9.70
CA ARG A 90 -5.16 -9.72 8.57
C ARG A 90 -6.36 -8.87 8.19
N ALA A 91 -7.17 -8.44 9.16
CA ALA A 91 -8.31 -7.58 8.90
C ALA A 91 -7.89 -6.26 8.26
N ARG A 92 -6.76 -5.68 8.70
CA ARG A 92 -6.19 -4.46 8.12
C ARG A 92 -5.68 -4.69 6.70
N TRP A 93 -5.00 -5.81 6.44
CA TRP A 93 -4.56 -6.19 5.09
C TRP A 93 -5.74 -6.31 4.13
N ASP A 94 -6.79 -7.01 4.53
CA ASP A 94 -8.02 -7.18 3.73
C ASP A 94 -8.69 -5.83 3.44
N ALA A 95 -8.75 -4.94 4.43
CA ALA A 95 -9.27 -3.59 4.26
C ALA A 95 -8.45 -2.78 3.25
N LEU A 96 -7.12 -2.80 3.34
CA LEU A 96 -6.23 -2.13 2.38
C LEU A 96 -6.40 -2.70 0.97
N ARG A 97 -6.54 -4.02 0.82
CA ARG A 97 -6.80 -4.66 -0.47
C ARG A 97 -8.12 -4.21 -1.07
N ALA A 98 -9.17 -4.11 -0.24
CA ALA A 98 -10.48 -3.65 -0.68
C ALA A 98 -10.46 -2.16 -1.09
N GLU A 99 -9.75 -1.33 -0.32
CA GLU A 99 -9.59 0.10 -0.56
C GLU A 99 -8.86 0.38 -1.88
N TYR A 100 -7.72 -0.28 -2.11
CA TYR A 100 -6.86 -0.04 -3.28
C TYR A 100 -7.14 -0.96 -4.47
N ARG A 101 -8.25 -1.71 -4.46
CA ARG A 101 -8.59 -2.70 -5.50
C ARG A 101 -8.63 -2.17 -6.95
N SER A 102 -8.83 -0.86 -7.12
CA SER A 102 -8.89 -0.22 -8.44
C SER A 102 -7.56 0.35 -8.92
N ASP A 103 -6.50 0.33 -8.09
CA ASP A 103 -5.17 0.78 -8.48
C ASP A 103 -4.32 -0.44 -8.90
N PRO A 104 -4.06 -0.62 -10.22
CA PRO A 104 -3.36 -1.81 -10.70
C PRO A 104 -1.90 -1.87 -10.22
N SER A 105 -1.26 -0.72 -9.97
CA SER A 105 0.12 -0.67 -9.51
C SER A 105 0.24 -1.11 -8.05
N VAL A 106 -0.69 -0.65 -7.21
CA VAL A 106 -0.78 -1.04 -5.80
C VAL A 106 -1.20 -2.50 -5.69
N VAL A 107 -2.20 -2.95 -6.46
CA VAL A 107 -2.63 -4.36 -6.48
C VAL A 107 -1.49 -5.28 -6.89
N ALA A 108 -0.72 -4.94 -7.92
CA ALA A 108 0.42 -5.75 -8.34
C ALA A 108 1.52 -5.82 -7.26
N TRP A 109 1.75 -4.73 -6.55
CA TRP A 109 2.69 -4.69 -5.43
C TRP A 109 2.19 -5.54 -4.25
N MET A 110 0.95 -5.30 -3.79
CA MET A 110 0.34 -6.02 -2.67
C MET A 110 0.25 -7.52 -2.94
N THR A 111 -0.06 -7.91 -4.18
CA THR A 111 -0.13 -9.31 -4.60
C THR A 111 1.24 -9.98 -4.56
N ARG A 112 2.31 -9.26 -4.90
CA ARG A 112 3.69 -9.77 -4.79
C ARG A 112 4.11 -9.91 -3.33
N TYR A 113 3.80 -8.92 -2.51
CA TYR A 113 4.14 -8.89 -1.09
C TYR A 113 3.33 -9.93 -0.28
N GLY A 114 2.01 -10.02 -0.46
CA GLY A 114 1.18 -10.97 0.29
C GLY A 114 1.61 -12.43 0.10
N ARG A 115 2.07 -12.81 -1.10
CA ARG A 115 2.58 -14.18 -1.36
C ARG A 115 3.79 -14.56 -0.52
N SER A 116 4.72 -13.64 -0.24
CA SER A 116 5.87 -13.94 0.62
C SER A 116 5.50 -14.00 2.11
N GLN A 117 4.40 -13.35 2.49
CA GLN A 117 3.87 -13.32 3.86
C GLN A 117 2.84 -14.42 4.15
N GLU A 118 2.62 -15.34 3.19
CA GLU A 118 1.55 -16.36 3.24
C GLU A 118 0.14 -15.78 3.42
N TRP A 119 -0.06 -14.52 3.02
CA TRP A 119 -1.36 -13.90 2.99
C TRP A 119 -2.03 -14.16 1.63
N PRO A 120 -3.34 -14.47 1.61
CA PRO A 120 -4.10 -14.67 0.38
C PRO A 120 -4.14 -13.40 -0.47
#